data_AF-A0A820CH14-F1
#
_entry.id   AF-A0A820CH14-F1
#
_cell.length_a   1.000
_cell.length_b   1.000
_cell.length_c   1.000
_cell.angle_alpha   90.00
_cell.angle_beta   90.00
_cell.angle_gamma   90.00
#
_symmetry.space_group_name_H-M   'P 1'
#
loop_
_entity.id
_entity.type
_entity.pdbx_description
1 polymer ?
#
loop_
_entity_poly.entity_id
_entity_poly.type
_entity_poly.pdbx_seq_one_letter_code
_entity_poly.pdbx_strand_id
1 'polypeptide(L)'
;MNPYNQSQPSAPPPPYQSVVNDNRSDQNNPRSNEQRSPNFDQFVNRYEISPSFAERLHKLKGYEIVFICDDSGSMSAPIGENTNPLQNQRTRWDELKQTVSIVVELASILDTDGVDVYFLNREPMLNVRNSSDLEIVFAMDPEGATPIVPVLRQVLKDKRNQIYERNLLILIATDGVPTDERERTDIHTLEHVLKNERKPTNQIPVTFIVCTGKMKIFE
;
A
#
# COMPACT_ATOMS: atom_id res chain seq x y z
N MET A 1 -16.29 65.62 -40.01
CA MET A 1 -17.55 65.26 -40.71
C MET A 1 -17.15 64.66 -42.06
N ASN A 2 -17.37 63.35 -42.25
CA ASN A 2 -17.20 62.70 -43.55
C ASN A 2 -18.33 61.66 -43.70
N PRO A 3 -19.26 61.82 -44.65
CA PRO A 3 -20.38 60.90 -44.85
C PRO A 3 -20.12 59.91 -46.00
N TYR A 4 -20.93 58.85 -46.02
CA TYR A 4 -21.09 57.82 -47.06
C TYR A 4 -20.28 56.54 -46.95
N ASN A 5 -20.84 55.70 -46.09
CA ASN A 5 -20.95 54.25 -46.16
C ASN A 5 -21.61 53.79 -47.49
N GLN A 6 -21.00 52.85 -48.22
CA GLN A 6 -21.70 51.97 -49.17
C GLN A 6 -21.13 50.56 -49.05
N SER A 7 -21.83 49.73 -48.26
CA SER A 7 -21.65 48.29 -48.14
C SER A 7 -22.17 47.59 -49.39
N GLN A 8 -21.32 46.81 -50.07
CA GLN A 8 -21.77 45.89 -51.11
C GLN A 8 -22.42 44.63 -50.50
N PRO A 9 -23.50 44.09 -51.09
CA PRO A 9 -24.12 42.86 -50.61
C PRO A 9 -23.24 41.64 -50.95
N SER A 10 -22.90 40.87 -49.91
CA SER A 10 -22.24 39.57 -50.04
C SER A 10 -23.16 38.55 -50.72
N ALA A 11 -22.64 37.86 -51.74
CA ALA A 11 -23.34 36.85 -52.52
C ALA A 11 -23.85 35.67 -51.65
N PRO A 12 -24.98 35.02 -52.01
CA PRO A 12 -25.49 33.88 -51.27
C PRO A 12 -24.56 32.66 -51.41
N PRO A 13 -24.45 31.82 -50.36
CA PRO A 13 -23.64 30.60 -50.43
C PRO A 13 -24.23 29.60 -51.45
N PRO A 14 -23.37 28.76 -52.06
CA PRO A 14 -23.81 27.76 -53.05
C PRO A 14 -24.75 26.71 -52.43
N PRO A 15 -25.56 26.01 -53.25
CA PRO A 15 -26.57 25.08 -52.76
C PRO A 15 -25.93 23.85 -52.09
N TYR A 16 -26.52 23.41 -50.98
CA TYR A 16 -26.13 22.18 -50.28
C TYR A 16 -26.21 20.96 -51.20
N GLN A 17 -25.05 20.34 -51.48
CA GLN A 17 -24.99 18.98 -51.98
C GLN A 17 -24.91 18.02 -50.80
N SER A 18 -25.96 17.23 -50.60
CA SER A 18 -25.99 16.11 -49.68
C SER A 18 -25.03 15.03 -50.17
N VAL A 19 -23.90 14.88 -49.47
CA VAL A 19 -23.02 13.71 -49.59
C VAL A 19 -23.16 12.85 -48.34
N VAL A 20 -23.49 11.60 -48.60
CA VAL A 20 -23.84 10.53 -47.68
C VAL A 20 -22.57 9.88 -47.13
N ASN A 21 -22.58 9.60 -45.82
CA ASN A 21 -21.76 8.67 -45.04
C ASN A 21 -20.22 8.81 -45.05
N ASP A 22 -19.67 9.04 -43.84
CA ASP A 22 -18.84 8.01 -43.22
C ASP A 22 -18.84 8.17 -41.69
N ASN A 23 -19.44 7.20 -41.00
CA ASN A 23 -19.31 7.05 -39.55
C ASN A 23 -17.87 6.64 -39.23
N ARG A 24 -17.00 7.61 -38.95
CA ARG A 24 -15.75 7.37 -38.24
C ARG A 24 -15.95 7.71 -36.78
N SER A 25 -16.30 6.67 -36.03
CA SER A 25 -16.12 6.64 -34.58
C SER A 25 -14.64 6.88 -34.27
N ASP A 26 -14.35 8.01 -33.65
CA ASP A 26 -13.15 8.25 -32.85
C ASP A 26 -13.10 7.24 -31.69
N GLN A 27 -12.55 6.06 -31.97
CA GLN A 27 -12.11 5.12 -30.96
C GLN A 27 -10.81 4.49 -31.45
N ASN A 28 -9.69 4.98 -30.92
CA ASN A 28 -8.56 4.17 -30.50
C ASN A 28 -7.45 5.08 -29.97
N ASN A 29 -7.60 5.48 -28.70
CA ASN A 29 -6.44 5.79 -27.87
C ASN A 29 -6.31 4.68 -26.83
N PRO A 30 -5.54 3.59 -27.09
CA PRO A 30 -5.34 2.55 -26.11
C PRO A 30 -4.34 3.06 -25.07
N ARG A 31 -4.83 3.77 -24.06
CA ARG A 31 -4.15 3.82 -22.76
C ARG A 31 -4.25 2.42 -22.15
N SER A 32 -3.25 1.59 -22.45
CA SER A 32 -2.89 0.32 -21.80
C SER A 32 -3.89 -0.19 -20.74
N ASN A 33 -4.87 -0.99 -21.16
CA ASN A 33 -5.49 -1.96 -20.26
C ASN A 33 -4.41 -3.01 -19.95
N GLU A 34 -3.59 -2.75 -18.92
CA GLU A 34 -2.78 -3.83 -18.35
C GLU A 34 -3.76 -4.87 -17.80
N GLN A 35 -3.88 -5.99 -18.50
CA GLN A 35 -4.73 -7.09 -18.07
C GLN A 35 -4.20 -7.63 -16.73
N ARG A 36 -5.10 -7.76 -15.76
CA ARG A 36 -4.82 -8.42 -14.49
C ARG A 36 -4.37 -9.85 -14.74
N SER A 37 -3.41 -10.32 -13.94
CA SER A 37 -2.98 -11.70 -14.03
C SER A 37 -4.07 -12.64 -13.46
N PRO A 38 -4.21 -13.87 -13.97
CA PRO A 38 -5.14 -14.85 -13.40
C PRO A 38 -4.89 -15.12 -11.90
N ASN A 39 -3.63 -15.06 -11.47
CA ASN A 39 -3.24 -15.22 -10.06
C ASN A 39 -3.79 -14.08 -9.20
N PHE A 40 -3.81 -12.85 -9.72
CA PHE A 40 -4.40 -11.70 -9.03
C PHE A 40 -5.92 -11.85 -8.89
N ASP A 41 -6.61 -12.28 -9.93
CA ASP A 41 -8.06 -12.52 -9.85
C ASP A 41 -8.40 -13.67 -8.89
N GLN A 42 -7.58 -14.72 -8.85
CA GLN A 42 -7.73 -15.80 -7.88
C GLN A 42 -7.52 -15.30 -6.44
N PHE A 43 -6.53 -14.45 -6.21
CA PHE A 43 -6.28 -13.82 -4.91
C PHE A 43 -7.48 -12.97 -4.48
N VAL A 44 -7.96 -12.08 -5.37
CA VAL A 44 -9.13 -11.23 -5.13
C VAL A 44 -10.36 -12.05 -4.73
N ASN A 45 -10.61 -13.14 -5.45
CA ASN A 45 -11.74 -14.03 -5.16
C ASN A 45 -11.56 -14.78 -3.83
N ARG A 46 -10.35 -15.27 -3.53
CA ARG A 46 -10.07 -16.03 -2.29
C ARG A 46 -10.29 -15.19 -1.04
N TYR A 47 -9.89 -13.92 -1.07
CA TYR A 47 -10.02 -12.99 0.05
C TYR A 47 -11.30 -12.14 -0.02
N GLU A 48 -12.23 -12.47 -0.93
CA GLU A 48 -13.52 -11.77 -1.09
C GLU A 48 -13.37 -10.26 -1.26
N ILE A 49 -12.31 -9.84 -1.97
CA ILE A 49 -11.96 -8.43 -2.12
C ILE A 49 -12.93 -7.77 -3.10
N SER A 50 -13.58 -6.69 -2.67
CA SER A 50 -14.50 -5.96 -3.54
C SER A 50 -13.81 -5.49 -4.82
N PRO A 51 -14.50 -5.46 -5.97
CA PRO A 51 -13.90 -5.05 -7.25
C PRO A 51 -13.25 -3.67 -7.18
N SER A 52 -13.88 -2.73 -6.46
CA SER A 52 -13.35 -1.38 -6.27
C SER A 52 -12.04 -1.36 -5.49
N PHE A 53 -11.85 -2.28 -4.54
CA PHE A 53 -10.63 -2.38 -3.76
C PHE A 53 -9.56 -3.15 -4.52
N ALA A 54 -9.93 -4.18 -5.28
CA ALA A 54 -9.03 -4.87 -6.20
C ALA A 54 -8.38 -3.89 -7.20
N GLU A 55 -9.13 -2.91 -7.73
CA GLU A 55 -8.57 -1.86 -8.60
C GLU A 55 -7.54 -0.99 -7.88
N ARG A 56 -7.69 -0.77 -6.57
CA ARG A 56 -6.71 -0.02 -5.76
C ARG A 56 -5.48 -0.86 -5.45
N LEU A 57 -5.64 -2.14 -5.13
CA LEU A 57 -4.53 -3.06 -4.92
C LEU A 57 -3.70 -3.25 -6.19
N HIS A 58 -4.34 -3.35 -7.35
CA HIS A 58 -3.63 -3.51 -8.62
C HIS A 58 -2.69 -2.32 -8.94
N LYS A 59 -3.04 -1.11 -8.48
CA LYS A 59 -2.20 0.09 -8.63
C LYS A 59 -0.90 0.06 -7.79
N LEU A 60 -0.76 -0.92 -6.88
CA LEU A 60 0.47 -1.14 -6.14
C LEU A 60 1.52 -1.89 -6.97
N LYS A 61 1.18 -2.35 -8.18
CA LYS A 61 2.15 -2.95 -9.11
C LYS A 61 3.35 -2.03 -9.33
N GLY A 62 4.55 -2.58 -9.16
CA GLY A 62 5.82 -1.86 -9.30
C GLY A 62 6.17 -0.94 -8.13
N TYR A 63 5.42 -0.97 -7.02
CA TYR A 63 5.88 -0.36 -5.76
C TYR A 63 6.94 -1.24 -5.11
N GLU A 64 7.95 -0.61 -4.54
CA GLU A 64 8.78 -1.22 -3.50
C GLU A 64 7.94 -1.31 -2.22
N ILE A 65 7.72 -2.51 -1.68
CA ILE A 65 6.88 -2.70 -0.48
C ILE A 65 7.78 -3.06 0.70
N VAL A 66 7.65 -2.28 1.78
CA VAL A 66 8.30 -2.54 3.07
C VAL A 66 7.25 -2.68 4.15
N PHE A 67 7.39 -3.73 4.95
CA PHE A 67 6.56 -3.99 6.12
C PHE A 67 7.39 -3.79 7.40
N ILE A 68 6.97 -2.92 8.30
CA ILE A 68 7.55 -2.75 9.64
C ILE A 68 6.61 -3.44 10.62
N CYS A 69 7.06 -4.55 11.19
CA CYS A 69 6.31 -5.38 12.12
C CYS A 69 6.63 -5.00 13.55
N ASP A 70 5.60 -4.61 14.30
CA ASP A 70 5.67 -4.54 15.75
C ASP A 70 5.77 -5.94 16.34
N ASP A 71 6.89 -6.21 16.98
CA ASP A 71 7.18 -7.43 17.70
C ASP A 71 7.45 -7.14 19.17
N SER A 72 6.86 -6.07 19.72
CA SER A 72 6.93 -5.71 21.13
C SER A 72 6.08 -6.64 22.01
N GLY A 73 6.35 -6.63 23.32
CA GLY A 73 5.65 -7.52 24.26
C GLY A 73 4.12 -7.36 24.30
N SER A 74 3.58 -6.19 23.96
CA SER A 74 2.12 -5.97 23.89
C SER A 74 1.43 -6.81 22.82
N MET A 75 2.17 -7.23 21.79
CA MET A 75 1.65 -8.07 20.71
C MET A 75 1.31 -9.51 21.17
N SER A 76 1.80 -9.92 22.34
CA SER A 76 1.38 -11.18 22.99
C SER A 76 -0.02 -11.09 23.59
N ALA A 77 -0.65 -9.92 23.60
CA ALA A 77 -1.99 -9.76 24.14
C ALA A 77 -3.02 -10.56 23.31
N PRO A 78 -3.97 -11.22 23.98
CA PRO A 78 -5.01 -11.98 23.30
C PRO A 78 -5.98 -11.10 22.51
N ILE A 79 -6.55 -11.67 21.45
CA ILE A 79 -7.63 -11.13 20.64
C ILE A 79 -8.93 -11.87 20.98
N GLY A 80 -10.01 -11.10 21.14
CA GLY A 80 -11.36 -11.64 21.37
C GLY A 80 -11.53 -12.25 22.75
N GLU A 81 -12.75 -12.72 23.03
CA GLU A 81 -13.04 -13.45 24.26
C GLU A 81 -12.61 -14.91 24.15
N ASN A 82 -12.05 -15.46 25.22
CA ASN A 82 -11.77 -16.89 25.28
C ASN A 82 -13.07 -17.65 25.52
N THR A 83 -13.72 -18.07 24.44
CA THR A 83 -14.98 -18.82 24.48
C THR A 83 -14.76 -20.32 24.73
N ASN A 84 -13.52 -20.81 24.63
CA ASN A 84 -13.15 -22.21 24.86
C ASN A 84 -11.79 -22.33 25.57
N PRO A 85 -11.76 -22.65 26.87
CA PRO A 85 -10.53 -22.76 27.66
C PRO A 85 -9.51 -23.79 27.15
N LEU A 86 -9.93 -24.72 26.29
CA LEU A 86 -9.05 -25.74 25.68
C LEU A 86 -8.37 -25.26 24.39
N GLN A 87 -8.77 -24.10 23.86
CA GLN A 87 -8.21 -23.55 22.63
C GLN A 87 -7.19 -22.46 22.95
N ASN A 88 -6.00 -22.52 22.33
CA ASN A 88 -5.06 -21.42 22.40
C ASN A 88 -5.73 -20.16 21.85
N GLN A 89 -5.76 -19.12 22.67
CA GLN A 89 -6.34 -17.85 22.29
C GLN A 89 -5.42 -17.17 21.27
N ARG A 90 -5.98 -16.71 20.15
CA ARG A 90 -5.20 -15.96 19.16
C ARG A 90 -4.69 -14.66 19.77
N THR A 91 -3.49 -14.26 19.42
CA THR A 91 -2.85 -13.02 19.88
C THR A 91 -2.78 -11.98 18.76
N ARG A 92 -2.45 -10.74 19.12
CA ARG A 92 -2.14 -9.68 18.15
C ARG A 92 -0.96 -10.05 17.25
N TRP A 93 -0.01 -10.80 17.78
CA TRP A 93 1.09 -11.39 17.02
C TRP A 93 0.59 -12.37 15.95
N ASP A 94 -0.37 -13.24 16.27
CA ASP A 94 -0.96 -14.16 15.29
C ASP A 94 -1.75 -13.43 14.18
N GLU A 95 -2.39 -12.31 14.51
CA GLU A 95 -3.07 -11.44 13.53
C GLU A 95 -2.05 -10.75 12.60
N LEU A 96 -0.94 -10.27 13.15
CA LEU A 96 0.16 -9.70 12.36
C LEU A 96 0.76 -10.74 11.43
N LYS A 97 1.11 -11.94 11.91
CA LYS A 97 1.66 -13.04 11.08
C LYS A 97 0.77 -13.33 9.89
N GLN A 98 -0.54 -13.43 10.12
CA GLN A 98 -1.52 -13.68 9.06
C GLN A 98 -1.54 -12.52 8.06
N THR A 99 -1.56 -11.28 8.54
CA THR A 99 -1.58 -10.09 7.68
C THR A 99 -0.33 -10.01 6.81
N VAL A 100 0.85 -10.20 7.39
CA VAL A 100 2.12 -10.19 6.64
C VAL A 100 2.13 -11.30 5.59
N SER A 101 1.64 -12.51 5.93
CA SER A 101 1.57 -13.62 4.97
C SER A 101 0.70 -13.28 3.75
N ILE A 102 -0.46 -12.64 3.98
CA ILE A 102 -1.36 -12.19 2.90
C ILE A 102 -0.69 -11.13 2.03
N VAL A 103 0.04 -10.19 2.66
CA VAL A 103 0.74 -9.12 1.94
C VAL A 103 1.92 -9.65 1.14
N VAL A 104 2.68 -10.62 1.65
CA VAL A 104 3.76 -11.30 0.91
C VAL A 104 3.18 -12.05 -0.30
N GLU A 105 2.07 -12.77 -0.13
CA GLU A 105 1.37 -13.42 -1.25
C GLU A 105 0.96 -12.39 -2.32
N LEU A 106 0.30 -11.30 -1.91
CA LEU A 106 -0.10 -10.23 -2.83
C LEU A 106 1.10 -9.60 -3.54
N ALA A 107 2.16 -9.29 -2.81
CA ALA A 107 3.37 -8.69 -3.37
C ALA A 107 4.01 -9.62 -4.39
N SER A 108 4.10 -10.92 -4.13
CA SER A 108 4.62 -11.91 -5.08
C SER A 108 3.82 -12.01 -6.39
N ILE A 109 2.55 -11.60 -6.37
CA ILE A 109 1.69 -11.54 -7.56
C ILE A 109 1.89 -10.22 -8.33
N LEU A 110 2.17 -9.13 -7.62
CA LEU A 110 2.27 -7.78 -8.20
C LEU A 110 3.69 -7.41 -8.63
N ASP A 111 4.71 -7.93 -7.94
CA ASP A 111 6.12 -7.70 -8.19
C ASP A 111 6.93 -8.99 -7.94
N THR A 112 8.09 -9.10 -8.59
CA THR A 112 8.96 -10.27 -8.59
C THR A 112 10.15 -10.14 -7.64
N ASP A 113 10.38 -8.96 -7.08
CA ASP A 113 11.45 -8.67 -6.13
C ASP A 113 11.14 -9.16 -4.70
N GLY A 114 9.87 -9.13 -4.30
CA GLY A 114 9.39 -9.54 -2.98
C GLY A 114 9.12 -8.35 -2.07
N VAL A 115 9.06 -8.61 -0.76
CA VAL A 115 8.83 -7.60 0.28
C VAL A 115 9.99 -7.60 1.26
N ASP A 116 10.38 -6.43 1.73
CA ASP A 116 11.27 -6.35 2.89
C ASP A 116 10.46 -6.24 4.18
N VAL A 117 10.75 -7.13 5.13
CA VAL A 117 10.08 -7.21 6.42
C VAL A 117 11.06 -6.79 7.50
N TYR A 118 10.88 -5.59 8.03
CA TYR A 118 11.59 -5.07 9.19
C TYR A 118 10.81 -5.39 10.45
N PHE A 119 11.52 -5.56 11.56
CA PHE A 119 10.93 -5.75 12.88
C PHE A 119 11.41 -4.65 13.81
N LEU A 120 10.67 -4.38 14.89
CA LEU A 120 11.08 -3.36 15.86
C LEU A 120 12.23 -3.81 16.76
N ASN A 121 12.25 -5.09 17.11
CA ASN A 121 13.15 -5.65 18.13
C ASN A 121 14.07 -6.76 17.59
N ARG A 122 14.14 -6.97 16.26
CA ARG A 122 15.03 -7.96 15.63
C ARG A 122 15.43 -7.57 14.20
N GLU A 123 16.38 -8.33 13.65
CA GLU A 123 16.93 -8.11 12.32
C GLU A 123 15.88 -8.27 11.21
N PRO A 124 15.97 -7.49 10.12
CA PRO A 124 15.04 -7.55 9.01
C PRO A 124 15.25 -8.78 8.12
N MET A 125 14.18 -9.20 7.44
CA MET A 125 14.18 -10.20 6.38
C MET A 125 13.91 -9.50 5.05
N LEU A 126 14.87 -9.52 4.13
CA LEU A 126 14.79 -8.77 2.87
C LEU A 126 14.43 -9.68 1.68
N ASN A 127 13.75 -9.12 0.68
CA ASN A 127 13.34 -9.77 -0.56
C ASN A 127 12.53 -11.07 -0.33
N VAL A 128 11.64 -11.04 0.66
CA VAL A 128 10.78 -12.16 1.03
C VAL A 128 9.73 -12.36 -0.06
N ARG A 129 9.73 -13.55 -0.67
CA ARG A 129 8.81 -13.90 -1.77
C ARG A 129 7.81 -14.97 -1.38
N ASN A 130 8.09 -15.72 -0.32
CA ASN A 130 7.21 -16.74 0.19
C ASN A 130 6.99 -16.50 1.70
N SER A 131 5.74 -16.60 2.14
CA SER A 131 5.42 -16.47 3.56
C SER A 131 6.09 -17.56 4.41
N SER A 132 6.42 -18.72 3.84
CA SER A 132 7.18 -19.78 4.53
C SER A 132 8.56 -19.32 4.99
N ASP A 133 9.17 -18.35 4.29
CA ASP A 133 10.49 -17.82 4.64
C ASP A 133 10.46 -17.08 6.00
N LEU A 134 9.26 -16.67 6.43
CA LEU A 134 9.05 -15.96 7.69
C LEU A 134 8.76 -16.89 8.88
N GLU A 135 8.59 -18.20 8.67
CA GLU A 135 8.20 -19.13 9.73
C GLU A 135 9.21 -19.15 10.89
N ILE A 136 10.51 -19.13 10.58
CA ILE A 136 11.58 -19.17 11.58
C ILE A 136 11.58 -17.88 12.41
N VAL A 137 11.45 -16.72 11.76
CA VAL A 137 11.47 -15.43 12.48
C VAL A 137 10.18 -15.23 13.29
N PHE A 138 9.04 -15.70 12.80
CA PHE A 138 7.76 -15.65 13.49
C PHE A 138 7.57 -16.74 14.56
N ALA A 139 8.46 -17.74 14.63
CA ALA A 139 8.50 -18.70 15.72
C ALA A 139 9.01 -18.09 17.03
N MET A 140 9.72 -16.96 16.97
CA MET A 140 10.10 -16.19 18.14
C MET A 140 8.93 -15.36 18.64
N ASP A 141 8.70 -15.40 19.95
CA ASP A 141 7.67 -14.59 20.60
C ASP A 141 8.03 -13.09 20.55
N PRO A 142 7.04 -12.20 20.52
CA PRO A 142 7.27 -10.77 20.50
C PRO A 142 7.63 -10.30 21.92
N GLU A 143 8.66 -9.47 22.01
CA GLU A 143 9.22 -8.96 23.25
C GLU A 143 9.85 -7.57 23.05
N GLY A 144 10.07 -6.86 24.15
CA GLY A 144 10.67 -5.52 24.12
C GLY A 144 9.66 -4.40 23.91
N ALA A 145 10.19 -3.22 23.60
CA ALA A 145 9.46 -1.97 23.47
C ALA A 145 8.97 -1.74 22.03
N THR A 146 8.45 -0.55 21.73
CA THR A 146 7.88 -0.20 20.42
C THR A 146 8.72 0.88 19.70
N PRO A 147 10.00 0.65 19.36
CA PRO A 147 10.90 1.65 18.78
C PRO A 147 10.64 1.90 17.28
N ILE A 148 9.45 2.39 16.91
CA ILE A 148 9.05 2.63 15.51
C ILE A 148 9.97 3.66 14.83
N VAL A 149 10.36 4.71 15.54
CA VAL A 149 11.13 5.84 15.00
C VAL A 149 12.50 5.40 14.42
N PRO A 150 13.38 4.72 15.17
CA PRO A 150 14.68 4.31 14.64
C PRO A 150 14.53 3.34 13.46
N VAL A 151 13.57 2.40 13.50
CA VAL A 151 13.35 1.46 12.40
C VAL A 151 12.82 2.16 11.15
N LEU A 152 11.88 3.10 11.29
CA LEU A 152 11.40 3.90 10.16
C LEU A 152 12.54 4.71 9.52
N ARG A 153 13.42 5.31 10.32
CA ARG A 153 14.60 6.02 9.80
C ARG A 153 15.56 5.07 9.09
N GLN A 154 15.74 3.85 9.61
CA GLN A 154 16.56 2.83 8.97
C GLN A 154 16.00 2.45 7.60
N VAL A 155 14.69 2.18 7.50
CA VAL A 155 14.01 1.91 6.21
C VAL A 155 14.20 3.07 5.23
N LEU A 156 13.96 4.32 5.65
CA LEU A 156 14.13 5.48 4.78
C LEU A 156 15.56 5.65 4.26
N LYS A 157 16.56 5.27 5.08
CA LYS A 157 17.97 5.28 4.70
C LYS A 157 18.30 4.17 3.72
N ASP A 158 17.91 2.93 4.02
CA ASP A 158 18.24 1.76 3.22
C ASP A 158 17.58 1.80 1.83
N LYS A 159 16.35 2.33 1.79
CA LYS A 159 15.54 2.43 0.56
C LYS A 159 15.77 3.70 -0.23
N ARG A 160 16.66 4.59 0.22
CA ARG A 160 16.90 5.91 -0.39
C ARG A 160 17.15 5.86 -1.89
N ASN A 161 17.91 4.87 -2.36
CA ASN A 161 18.25 4.74 -3.78
C ASN A 161 17.08 4.19 -4.61
N GLN A 162 16.25 3.32 -4.02
CA GLN A 162 15.13 2.66 -4.71
C GLN A 162 13.97 3.62 -4.97
N ILE A 163 13.82 4.65 -4.12
CA ILE A 163 12.79 5.70 -4.28
C ILE A 163 12.97 6.50 -5.60
N TYR A 164 14.17 6.51 -6.20
CA TYR A 164 14.39 7.15 -7.50
C TYR A 164 13.87 6.32 -8.68
N GLU A 165 13.71 5.01 -8.51
CA GLU A 165 13.27 4.10 -9.57
C GLU A 165 11.77 3.81 -9.50
N ARG A 166 11.21 3.75 -8.29
CA ARG A 166 9.80 3.46 -8.03
C ARG A 166 9.31 4.03 -6.71
N ASN A 167 8.00 4.07 -6.53
CA ASN A 167 7.40 4.48 -5.26
C ASN A 167 7.66 3.43 -4.17
N LEU A 168 7.84 3.89 -2.93
CA LEU A 168 8.07 3.07 -1.74
C LEU A 168 6.82 3.08 -0.86
N LEU A 169 6.13 1.96 -0.73
CA LEU A 169 5.03 1.79 0.22
C LEU A 169 5.58 1.23 1.54
N ILE A 170 5.40 1.96 2.63
CA ILE A 170 5.73 1.49 3.98
C ILE A 170 4.45 1.17 4.74
N LEU A 171 4.32 -0.08 5.18
CA LEU A 171 3.24 -0.57 6.02
C LEU A 171 3.76 -0.77 7.45
N ILE A 172 3.24 -0.06 8.43
CA ILE A 172 3.62 -0.18 9.84
C ILE A 172 2.49 -0.89 10.58
N ALA A 173 2.70 -2.15 10.98
CA ALA A 173 1.72 -2.90 11.76
C ALA A 173 2.08 -2.85 13.24
N THR A 174 1.18 -2.33 14.08
CA THR A 174 1.41 -2.12 15.52
C THR A 174 0.10 -2.14 16.30
N ASP A 175 0.16 -2.47 17.57
CA ASP A 175 -0.95 -2.38 18.52
C ASP A 175 -0.84 -1.20 19.51
N GLY A 176 0.26 -0.43 19.41
CA GLY A 176 0.70 0.48 20.46
C GLY A 176 1.19 1.83 19.96
N VAL A 177 1.72 2.61 20.90
CA VAL A 177 2.31 3.92 20.64
C VAL A 177 3.83 3.78 20.51
N PRO A 178 4.49 4.57 19.63
CA PRO A 178 5.95 4.55 19.52
C PRO A 178 6.61 4.89 20.87
N THR A 179 7.75 4.27 21.14
CA THR A 179 8.56 4.50 22.35
C THR A 179 9.98 4.93 22.02
N ASP A 180 10.60 5.70 22.92
CA ASP A 180 12.01 6.08 22.87
C ASP A 180 12.92 5.01 23.51
N GLU A 181 14.24 5.27 23.54
CA GLU A 181 15.25 4.37 24.15
C GLU A 181 15.06 4.14 25.66
N ARG A 182 14.18 4.91 26.31
CA ARG A 182 13.81 4.76 27.73
C ARG A 182 12.40 4.22 27.88
N GLU A 183 11.83 3.65 26.82
CA GLU A 183 10.49 3.07 26.75
C GLU A 183 9.36 4.09 27.03
N ARG A 184 9.61 5.38 26.81
CA ARG A 184 8.61 6.44 26.98
C ARG A 184 7.93 6.74 25.66
N THR A 185 6.63 7.04 25.69
CA THR A 185 5.87 7.42 24.50
C THR A 185 6.53 8.56 23.72
N ASP A 186 6.72 8.37 22.42
CA ASP A 186 7.44 9.31 21.54
C ASP A 186 6.69 9.58 20.21
N ILE A 187 5.43 9.97 20.33
CA ILE A 187 4.57 10.29 19.18
C ILE A 187 5.09 11.50 18.41
N HIS A 188 5.64 12.50 19.10
CA HIS A 188 6.11 13.73 18.48
C HIS A 188 7.30 13.50 17.54
N THR A 189 8.21 12.59 17.88
CA THR A 189 9.32 12.27 16.98
C THR A 189 8.84 11.47 15.77
N LEU A 190 7.91 10.54 15.95
CA LEU A 190 7.28 9.85 14.82
C LEU A 190 6.60 10.84 13.86
N GLU A 191 5.83 11.78 14.40
CA GLU A 191 5.19 12.84 13.61
C GLU A 191 6.23 13.68 12.87
N HIS A 192 7.33 14.03 13.53
CA HIS A 192 8.42 14.77 12.92
C HIS A 192 9.04 14.01 11.74
N VAL A 193 9.35 12.72 11.90
CA VAL A 193 9.90 11.88 10.82
C VAL A 193 8.95 11.83 9.63
N LEU A 194 7.65 11.60 9.88
CA LEU A 194 6.64 11.46 8.83
C LEU A 194 6.42 12.75 8.02
N LYS A 195 6.59 13.93 8.63
CA LYS A 195 6.37 15.24 7.99
C LYS A 195 7.64 15.82 7.37
N ASN A 196 8.78 15.67 8.04
CA ASN A 196 10.01 16.41 7.75
C ASN A 196 11.11 15.54 7.14
N GLU A 197 11.29 14.31 7.61
CA GLU A 197 12.39 13.42 7.16
C GLU A 197 11.98 12.53 5.98
N ARG A 198 10.72 12.07 5.94
CA ARG A 198 10.17 11.26 4.84
C ARG A 198 10.02 12.08 3.56
N LYS A 199 11.06 12.03 2.71
CA LYS A 199 11.13 12.78 1.44
C LYS A 199 11.60 11.88 0.28
N PRO A 200 11.02 12.05 -0.92
CA PRO A 200 9.89 12.93 -1.23
C PRO A 200 8.55 12.31 -0.80
N THR A 201 7.72 13.10 -0.13
CA THR A 201 6.53 12.66 0.60
C THR A 201 5.46 12.01 -0.30
N ASN A 202 5.41 12.37 -1.59
CA ASN A 202 4.48 11.83 -2.58
C ASN A 202 4.88 10.46 -3.13
N GLN A 203 6.16 10.07 -3.03
CA GLN A 203 6.65 8.77 -3.49
C GLN A 203 6.77 7.75 -2.35
N ILE A 204 6.60 8.17 -1.10
CA ILE A 204 6.74 7.30 0.07
C ILE A 204 5.44 7.24 0.89
N PRO A 205 4.33 6.67 0.39
CA PRO A 205 3.15 6.47 1.23
C PRO A 205 3.49 5.63 2.48
N VAL A 206 2.98 6.06 3.64
CA VAL A 206 3.08 5.30 4.90
C VAL A 206 1.67 5.03 5.40
N THR A 207 1.37 3.78 5.71
CA THR A 207 0.07 3.35 6.25
C THR A 207 0.28 2.58 7.55
N PHE A 208 -0.61 2.79 8.51
CA PHE A 208 -0.63 2.06 9.77
C PHE A 208 -1.69 0.96 9.72
N ILE A 209 -1.30 -0.25 10.10
CA ILE A 209 -2.17 -1.40 10.29
C ILE A 209 -2.29 -1.63 11.79
N VAL A 210 -3.51 -1.57 12.31
CA VAL A 210 -3.76 -1.60 13.75
C VAL A 210 -4.07 -3.03 14.19
N CYS A 211 -3.19 -3.63 14.99
CA CYS A 211 -3.32 -5.00 15.51
C CYS A 211 -4.06 -5.00 16.85
N THR A 212 -5.35 -4.65 16.86
CA THR A 212 -6.15 -4.56 18.11
C THR A 212 -7.17 -5.69 18.25
N GLY A 213 -7.14 -6.69 17.38
CA GLY A 213 -8.13 -7.77 17.40
C GLY A 213 -9.54 -7.37 16.96
N LYS A 214 -9.69 -6.17 16.40
CA LYS A 214 -10.92 -5.67 15.76
C LYS A 214 -10.70 -5.52 14.26
N MET A 215 -10.11 -6.49 13.59
CA MET A 215 -9.87 -6.36 12.16
C MET A 215 -11.09 -6.82 11.36
N LYS A 216 -11.76 -5.86 10.71
CA LYS A 216 -12.50 -6.11 9.47
C LYS A 216 -11.54 -5.78 8.33
N ILE A 217 -11.04 -6.80 7.63
CA ILE A 217 -9.97 -6.62 6.64
C ILE A 217 -10.50 -5.94 5.36
N PHE A 218 -11.81 -6.00 5.06
CA PHE A 218 -12.35 -5.57 3.76
C PHE A 218 -13.80 -5.03 3.81
N GLU A 219 -14.12 -4.09 4.69
CA GLU A 219 -15.37 -3.28 4.56
C GLU A 219 -15.11 -1.88 3.99
#